data_AF-A0AAE0HI34-F1
#
_entry.id   AF-A0AAE0HI34-F1
#
_cell.length_a   1.000
_cell.length_b   1.000
_cell.length_c   1.000
_cell.angle_alpha   90.00
_cell.angle_beta   90.00
_cell.angle_gamma   90.00
#
_symmetry.space_group_name_H-M   'P 1'
#
loop_
_entity.id
_entity.type
_entity.pdbx_description
1 polymer ?
#
loop_
_entity_poly.entity_id
_entity_poly.type
_entity_poly.pdbx_seq_one_letter_code
_entity_poly.pdbx_strand_id
1 'polypeptide(L)'
;MAPPIRLRRWADMLVVAPLSANTLAKVVHGMSDNLLTSVIRAWDTDSSIDMKKKVILVAPAMNSAMWRNPVTEKQIRVLTDDWGVKEEVTGPAGEARSIIGWFKVITPISKTLACGDTGGAMASVPSICEAIERDLQLNAEG
;
A
#
# COMPACT_ATOMS: atom_id res chain seq x y z
N MET A 1 8.37 -24.53 5.68
CA MET A 1 7.76 -23.40 4.94
C MET A 1 8.65 -22.17 5.11
N ALA A 2 9.04 -21.50 4.02
CA ALA A 2 9.93 -20.34 4.08
C ALA A 2 9.30 -19.18 4.88
N PRO A 3 10.07 -18.41 5.69
CA PRO A 3 9.52 -17.36 6.55
C PRO A 3 8.59 -16.34 5.84
N PRO A 4 8.89 -15.84 4.62
CA PRO A 4 8.02 -14.90 3.92
C PRO A 4 6.63 -15.49 3.60
N ILE A 5 6.57 -16.77 3.22
CA ILE A 5 5.32 -17.47 2.90
C ILE A 5 4.48 -17.63 4.17
N ARG A 6 5.11 -17.92 5.31
CA ARG A 6 4.41 -18.02 6.60
C ARG A 6 3.74 -16.69 6.98
N LEU A 7 4.47 -15.58 6.88
CA LEU A 7 3.96 -14.26 7.22
C LEU A 7 2.82 -13.83 6.28
N ARG A 8 3.00 -14.00 4.97
CA ARG A 8 2.00 -13.67 3.95
C ARG A 8 0.69 -14.44 4.13
N ARG A 9 0.76 -15.73 4.47
CA ARG A 9 -0.43 -16.55 4.74
C ARG A 9 -1.16 -16.12 6.01
N TRP A 10 -0.40 -15.83 7.08
CA TRP A 10 -0.93 -15.44 8.38
C TRP A 10 -1.62 -14.07 8.37
N ALA A 11 -1.06 -13.11 7.63
CA ALA A 11 -1.56 -11.74 7.63
C ALA A 11 -2.87 -11.59 6.83
N ASP A 12 -3.80 -10.79 7.37
CA ASP A 12 -5.00 -10.32 6.68
C ASP A 12 -4.71 -9.08 5.82
N MET A 13 -3.72 -8.29 6.22
CA MET A 13 -3.23 -7.08 5.55
C MET A 13 -1.75 -6.89 5.89
N LEU A 14 -0.99 -6.26 4.99
CA LEU A 14 0.36 -5.78 5.28
C LEU A 14 0.36 -4.25 5.32
N VAL A 15 0.90 -3.67 6.38
CA VAL A 15 1.05 -2.21 6.51
C VAL A 15 2.54 -1.84 6.49
N VAL A 16 2.93 -0.92 5.61
CA VAL A 16 4.29 -0.37 5.54
C VAL A 16 4.25 1.13 5.83
N ALA A 17 4.59 1.50 7.06
CA ALA A 17 4.59 2.88 7.54
C ALA A 17 5.81 3.13 8.46
N PRO A 18 6.83 3.90 8.03
CA PRO A 18 6.93 4.58 6.74
C PRO A 18 7.34 3.65 5.58
N LEU A 19 6.82 3.91 4.39
CA LEU A 19 7.41 3.43 3.14
C LEU A 19 8.51 4.42 2.69
N SER A 20 9.76 4.05 2.88
CA SER A 20 10.91 4.83 2.41
C SER A 20 11.00 4.80 0.88
N ALA A 21 11.65 5.81 0.26
CA ALA A 21 11.89 5.79 -1.19
C ALA A 21 12.73 4.59 -1.66
N ASN A 22 13.66 4.09 -0.82
CA ASN A 22 14.44 2.89 -1.15
C ASN A 22 13.55 1.64 -1.20
N THR A 23 12.66 1.46 -0.21
CA THR A 23 11.72 0.34 -0.22
C THR A 23 10.73 0.47 -1.38
N LEU A 24 10.23 1.68 -1.66
CA LEU A 24 9.38 1.97 -2.82
C LEU A 24 10.05 1.53 -4.13
N ALA A 25 11.30 1.95 -4.34
CA ALA A 25 12.08 1.59 -5.53
C ALA A 25 12.25 0.07 -5.65
N LYS A 26 12.64 -0.60 -4.56
CA LYS A 26 12.80 -2.06 -4.53
C LYS A 26 11.51 -2.79 -4.90
N VAL A 27 10.39 -2.36 -4.33
CA VAL A 27 9.07 -2.96 -4.57
C VAL A 27 8.66 -2.78 -6.03
N VAL A 28 8.76 -1.57 -6.59
CA VAL A 28 8.41 -1.29 -7.99
C VAL A 28 9.29 -2.06 -8.97
N HIS A 29 10.58 -2.21 -8.65
CA HIS A 29 11.53 -2.94 -9.49
C HIS A 29 11.58 -4.46 -9.20
N GLY A 30 10.71 -4.98 -8.33
CA GLY A 30 10.60 -6.42 -8.06
C GLY A 30 11.77 -7.03 -7.30
N MET A 31 12.55 -6.22 -6.58
CA MET A 31 13.63 -6.70 -5.71
C MET A 31 13.06 -7.42 -4.48
N SER A 32 13.75 -8.46 -4.05
CA SER A 32 13.36 -9.33 -2.93
C SER A 32 14.59 -9.69 -2.09
N ASP A 33 15.30 -8.67 -1.60
CA ASP A 33 16.63 -8.80 -0.99
C ASP A 33 16.63 -8.74 0.56
N ASN A 34 15.46 -8.56 1.15
CA ASN A 34 15.27 -8.61 2.60
C ASN A 34 13.89 -9.21 2.94
N LEU A 35 13.61 -9.41 4.23
CA LEU A 35 12.36 -10.03 4.67
C LEU A 35 11.12 -9.26 4.18
N LEU A 36 11.09 -7.94 4.33
CA LEU A 36 9.94 -7.11 3.94
C LEU A 36 9.65 -7.22 2.44
N THR A 37 10.67 -6.98 1.61
CA THR A 37 10.54 -7.05 0.14
C THR A 37 10.20 -8.46 -0.34
N SER A 38 10.69 -9.50 0.35
CA SER A 38 10.33 -10.89 0.07
C SER A 38 8.88 -11.21 0.41
N VAL A 39 8.34 -10.66 1.52
CA VAL A 39 6.91 -10.81 1.87
C VAL A 39 6.04 -10.10 0.83
N ILE A 40 6.39 -8.88 0.43
CA ILE A 40 5.67 -8.13 -0.61
C ILE A 40 5.70 -8.88 -1.94
N ARG A 41 6.86 -9.43 -2.33
CA ARG A 41 6.99 -10.17 -3.59
C ARG A 41 6.17 -11.46 -3.61
N ALA A 42 6.00 -12.09 -2.45
CA ALA A 42 5.19 -13.29 -2.29
C ALA A 42 3.69 -13.00 -2.07
N TRP A 43 3.27 -11.74 -2.05
CA TRP A 43 1.89 -11.35 -1.75
C TRP A 43 0.87 -11.96 -2.73
N ASP A 44 -0.29 -12.37 -2.22
CA ASP A 44 -1.38 -12.88 -3.06
C ASP A 44 -2.15 -11.71 -3.67
N THR A 45 -1.94 -11.43 -4.95
CA THR A 45 -2.49 -10.19 -5.55
C THR A 45 -3.90 -10.39 -6.11
N ASP A 46 -4.20 -11.59 -6.60
CA ASP A 46 -5.48 -11.98 -7.21
C ASP A 46 -6.33 -12.91 -6.31
N SER A 47 -5.84 -13.25 -5.12
CA SER A 47 -6.49 -14.16 -4.16
C SER A 47 -6.59 -15.62 -4.61
N SER A 48 -5.88 -16.03 -5.66
CA SER A 48 -5.95 -17.39 -6.22
C SER A 48 -5.30 -18.47 -5.34
N ILE A 49 -4.45 -18.08 -4.39
CA ILE A 49 -3.67 -19.03 -3.58
C ILE A 49 -4.24 -19.12 -2.16
N ASP A 50 -4.50 -17.99 -1.52
CA ASP A 50 -5.00 -17.93 -0.14
C ASP A 50 -6.53 -17.86 -0.08
N MET A 51 -7.22 -17.78 -1.23
CA MET A 51 -8.68 -17.68 -1.34
C MET A 51 -9.27 -16.51 -0.54
N LYS A 52 -8.45 -15.50 -0.26
CA LYS A 52 -8.80 -14.32 0.52
C LYS A 52 -8.19 -13.09 -0.13
N LYS A 53 -9.02 -12.06 -0.36
CA LYS A 53 -8.54 -10.76 -0.82
C LYS A 53 -7.79 -10.07 0.30
N LYS A 54 -6.53 -9.72 0.04
CA LYS A 54 -5.65 -9.02 0.99
C LYS A 54 -5.01 -7.82 0.31
N VAL A 55 -4.80 -6.75 1.06
CA VAL A 55 -4.23 -5.49 0.55
C VAL A 55 -2.92 -5.18 1.25
N ILE A 56 -2.01 -4.53 0.54
CA ILE A 56 -0.84 -3.88 1.10
C ILE A 56 -1.14 -2.39 1.21
N LEU A 57 -1.19 -1.91 2.44
CA LEU A 57 -1.38 -0.49 2.76
C LEU A 57 -0.01 0.13 3.02
N VAL A 58 0.30 1.24 2.35
CA VAL A 58 1.58 1.93 2.49
C VAL A 58 1.40 3.40 2.81
N ALA A 59 2.25 3.92 3.69
CA ALA A 59 2.31 5.33 4.02
C ALA A 59 3.72 5.87 3.67
N PRO A 60 3.91 6.42 2.46
CA PRO A 60 5.20 6.98 2.05
C PRO A 60 5.67 8.09 3.00
N ALA A 61 6.97 8.11 3.29
CA ALA A 61 7.58 9.19 4.04
C ALA A 61 8.98 9.49 3.51
N MET A 62 9.18 10.71 3.03
CA MET A 62 10.46 11.15 2.49
C MET A 62 10.57 12.68 2.52
N ASN A 63 11.80 13.20 2.49
CA ASN A 63 12.00 14.64 2.40
C ASN A 63 11.45 15.21 1.08
N SER A 64 11.30 16.53 1.01
CA SER A 64 10.68 17.23 -0.12
C SER A 64 11.41 17.01 -1.45
N ALA A 65 12.73 16.93 -1.44
CA ALA A 65 13.52 16.69 -2.64
C ALA A 65 13.29 15.28 -3.20
N MET A 66 13.23 14.27 -2.33
CA MET A 66 12.89 12.90 -2.69
C MET A 66 11.44 12.79 -3.17
N TRP A 67 10.50 13.46 -2.51
CA TRP A 67 9.08 13.43 -2.89
C TRP A 67 8.84 14.02 -4.29
N ARG A 68 9.50 15.14 -4.61
CA ARG A 68 9.40 15.81 -5.92
C ARG A 68 10.24 15.14 -7.02
N ASN A 69 11.01 14.10 -6.70
CA ASN A 69 11.83 13.43 -7.70
C ASN A 69 10.94 12.70 -8.72
N PRO A 70 11.18 12.85 -10.04
CA PRO A 70 10.38 12.19 -11.07
C PRO A 70 10.41 10.65 -10.99
N VAL A 71 11.45 10.06 -10.40
CA VAL A 71 11.53 8.62 -10.14
C VAL A 71 10.50 8.22 -9.08
N THR A 72 10.42 8.97 -7.98
CA THR A 72 9.42 8.77 -6.93
C THR A 72 8.01 8.91 -7.50
N GLU A 73 7.76 9.95 -8.30
CA GLU A 73 6.45 10.17 -8.93
C GLU A 73 6.03 8.97 -9.79
N LYS A 74 6.92 8.48 -10.66
CA LYS A 74 6.67 7.28 -11.48
C LYS A 74 6.39 6.05 -10.62
N GLN A 75 7.17 5.84 -9.57
CA GLN A 75 7.01 4.70 -8.67
C GLN A 75 5.69 4.77 -7.89
N ILE A 76 5.30 5.95 -7.42
CA ILE A 76 3.99 6.14 -6.76
C ILE A 76 2.85 5.84 -7.74
N ARG A 77 2.95 6.29 -9.00
CA ARG A 77 1.95 5.97 -10.03
C ARG A 77 1.80 4.47 -10.29
N VAL A 78 2.88 3.69 -10.27
CA VAL A 78 2.77 2.22 -10.35
C VAL A 78 1.91 1.67 -9.20
N LEU A 79 2.11 2.17 -7.98
CA LEU A 79 1.35 1.72 -6.81
C LEU A 79 -0.12 2.17 -6.84
N THR A 80 -0.43 3.35 -7.37
CA THR A 80 -1.80 3.92 -7.38
C THR A 80 -2.59 3.54 -8.62
N ASP A 81 -1.94 3.51 -9.78
CA ASP A 81 -2.62 3.43 -11.07
C ASP A 81 -2.59 1.98 -11.57
N ASP A 82 -1.45 1.31 -11.50
CA ASP A 82 -1.31 -0.05 -12.01
C ASP A 82 -1.73 -1.10 -10.97
N TRP A 83 -1.29 -0.92 -9.72
CA TRP A 83 -1.52 -1.88 -8.63
C TRP A 83 -2.57 -1.42 -7.62
N GLY A 84 -3.07 -0.20 -7.78
CA GLY A 84 -3.96 0.44 -6.82
C GLY A 84 -5.30 -0.26 -6.71
N VAL A 85 -5.81 -0.36 -5.47
CA VAL A 85 -7.14 -0.87 -5.18
C VAL A 85 -8.20 0.01 -5.83
N LYS A 86 -9.04 -0.57 -6.69
CA LYS A 86 -10.13 0.10 -7.39
C LYS A 86 -11.41 -0.72 -7.30
N GLU A 87 -12.53 -0.04 -7.19
CA GLU A 87 -13.85 -0.66 -7.37
C GLU A 87 -14.13 -0.77 -8.86
N GLU A 88 -14.31 -1.99 -9.33
CA GLU A 88 -14.76 -2.28 -10.67
C GLU A 88 -16.25 -2.59 -10.64
N VAL A 89 -17.02 -1.79 -11.38
CA VAL A 89 -18.46 -1.95 -11.53
C VAL A 89 -18.71 -2.57 -12.90
N THR A 90 -19.24 -3.78 -12.93
CA THR A 90 -19.51 -4.54 -14.16
C THR A 90 -20.98 -4.92 -14.27
N GLY A 91 -21.41 -5.21 -15.51
CA GLY A 91 -22.78 -5.56 -15.85
C GLY A 91 -23.61 -4.41 -16.43
N PRO A 92 -24.75 -4.70 -17.07
CA PRO A 92 -25.55 -3.72 -17.83
C PRO A 92 -26.06 -2.54 -17.00
N ALA A 93 -26.20 -2.73 -15.69
CA ALA A 93 -26.70 -1.72 -14.74
C ALA A 93 -25.79 -1.55 -13.50
N GLY A 94 -24.54 -2.03 -13.54
CA GLY A 94 -23.59 -1.94 -12.42
C GLY A 94 -23.92 -2.84 -11.22
N GLU A 95 -24.54 -3.98 -11.49
CA GLU A 95 -25.00 -4.95 -10.49
C GLU A 95 -23.85 -5.70 -9.81
N ALA A 96 -22.72 -5.89 -10.50
CA ALA A 96 -21.56 -6.60 -9.96
C ALA A 96 -20.47 -5.60 -9.56
N ARG A 97 -20.11 -5.61 -8.27
CA ARG A 97 -18.98 -4.85 -7.74
C ARG A 97 -17.86 -5.81 -7.37
N SER A 98 -16.68 -5.58 -7.94
CA SER A 98 -15.46 -6.31 -7.60
C SER A 98 -14.37 -5.32 -7.18
N ILE A 99 -13.41 -5.79 -6.39
CA ILE A 99 -12.24 -5.00 -6.01
C ILE A 99 -11.03 -5.56 -6.75
N ILE A 100 -10.47 -4.75 -7.64
CA ILE A 100 -9.20 -5.04 -8.33
C ILE A 100 -8.04 -4.34 -7.64
N GLY A 101 -6.81 -4.74 -7.96
CA GLY A 101 -5.60 -4.17 -7.37
C GLY A 101 -5.31 -4.69 -5.96
N TRP A 102 -4.16 -4.35 -5.42
CA TRP A 102 -3.62 -4.94 -4.18
C TRP A 102 -2.77 -3.96 -3.36
N PHE A 103 -2.55 -2.73 -3.85
CA PHE A 103 -1.89 -1.65 -3.12
C PHE A 103 -2.87 -0.54 -2.75
N LYS A 104 -2.71 0.01 -1.55
CA LYS A 104 -3.38 1.23 -1.10
C LYS A 104 -2.36 2.21 -0.56
N VAL A 105 -2.24 3.36 -1.21
CA VAL A 105 -1.31 4.41 -0.82
C VAL A 105 -2.05 5.43 0.03
N ILE A 106 -1.66 5.59 1.29
CA ILE A 106 -2.10 6.73 2.10
C ILE A 106 -1.14 7.87 1.80
N THR A 107 -1.62 8.84 1.02
CA THR A 107 -0.82 9.98 0.63
C THR A 107 -0.39 10.79 1.86
N PRO A 108 0.85 11.29 1.87
CA PRO A 108 1.32 12.29 2.82
C PRO A 108 0.33 13.43 3.02
N ILE A 109 0.16 13.86 4.27
CA ILE A 109 -0.49 15.15 4.52
C ILE A 109 0.55 16.21 4.18
N SER A 110 0.25 17.14 3.27
CA SER A 110 1.08 18.33 3.06
C SER A 110 1.08 19.18 4.32
N LYS A 111 1.98 18.89 5.26
CA LYS A 111 2.28 19.73 6.42
C LYS A 111 3.66 20.34 6.24
N THR A 112 3.80 21.60 6.63
CA THR A 112 5.10 22.26 6.74
C THR A 112 6.01 21.41 7.64
N LEU A 113 7.09 20.88 7.07
CA LEU A 113 8.07 20.11 7.84
C LEU A 113 8.81 21.06 8.81
N ALA A 114 9.41 20.51 9.86
CA ALA A 114 10.17 21.28 10.85
C ALA A 114 11.33 22.11 10.27
N CYS A 115 11.71 21.86 9.00
CA CYS A 115 12.72 22.61 8.26
C CYS A 115 12.16 23.76 7.39
N GLY A 116 10.85 24.00 7.37
CA GLY A 116 10.22 25.04 6.54
C GLY A 116 9.88 24.61 5.11
N ASP A 117 10.25 23.39 4.69
CA ASP A 117 9.90 22.86 3.37
C ASP A 117 8.54 22.16 3.34
N THR A 118 7.82 22.29 2.22
CA THR A 118 6.65 21.47 1.89
C THR A 118 7.12 20.12 1.32
N GLY A 119 7.03 19.06 2.12
CA GLY A 119 7.44 17.70 1.75
C GLY A 119 6.40 16.65 2.11
N GLY A 120 6.61 15.42 1.64
CA GLY A 120 5.71 14.29 1.90
C GLY A 120 5.93 13.68 3.29
N ALA A 121 5.47 14.36 4.35
CA ALA A 121 5.43 13.79 5.70
C ALA A 121 4.55 12.53 5.72
N MET A 122 4.95 11.49 6.45
CA MET A 122 4.09 10.31 6.61
C MET A 122 2.69 10.73 7.07
N ALA A 123 1.67 10.06 6.56
CA ALA A 123 0.33 10.19 7.11
C ALA A 123 0.35 9.97 8.63
N SER A 124 -0.52 10.67 9.35
CA SER A 124 -0.57 10.55 10.80
C SER A 124 -0.94 9.13 11.21
N VAL A 125 -0.41 8.65 12.34
CA VAL A 125 -0.76 7.32 12.88
C VAL A 125 -2.28 7.15 13.00
N PRO A 126 -3.06 8.13 13.52
CA PRO A 126 -4.52 8.04 13.50
C PRO A 126 -5.13 7.80 12.11
N SER A 127 -4.68 8.55 11.09
CA SER A 127 -5.17 8.37 9.72
C SER A 127 -4.82 6.99 9.13
N ILE A 128 -3.67 6.43 9.51
CA ILE A 128 -3.27 5.07 9.13
C ILE A 128 -4.18 4.05 9.82
N CYS A 129 -4.42 4.20 11.12
CA CYS A 129 -5.34 3.33 11.88
C CYS A 129 -6.76 3.37 11.33
N GLU A 130 -7.32 4.56 11.07
CA GLU A 130 -8.65 4.73 10.46
C GLU A 130 -8.75 4.01 9.11
N ALA A 131 -7.70 4.07 8.29
CA ALA A 131 -7.67 3.38 7.00
C ALA A 131 -7.62 1.85 7.16
N ILE A 132 -6.90 1.34 8.17
CA ILE A 132 -6.84 -0.09 8.50
C ILE A 132 -8.21 -0.57 9.00
N GLU A 133 -8.80 0.13 9.96
CA GLU A 133 -10.10 -0.22 10.56
C GLU A 133 -11.21 -0.27 9.53
N ARG A 134 -11.26 0.71 8.62
CA ARG A 134 -12.22 0.73 7.51
C ARG A 134 -12.04 -0.47 6.58
N ASP A 135 -10.80 -0.78 6.20
CA ASP A 135 -10.54 -1.81 5.20
C ASP A 135 -10.71 -3.24 5.76
N LEU A 136 -10.40 -3.43 7.04
CA LEU A 136 -10.63 -4.69 7.75
C LEU A 136 -12.06 -4.80 8.33
N GLN A 137 -12.91 -3.78 8.15
CA GLN A 137 -14.28 -3.72 8.66
C GLN A 137 -14.38 -3.96 10.18
N LEU A 138 -13.36 -3.54 10.94
CA LEU A 138 -13.25 -3.85 12.38
C LEU A 138 -14.27 -3.11 13.25
N ASN A 139 -14.87 -2.01 12.74
CA ASN A 139 -15.85 -1.19 13.45
C ASN A 139 -17.28 -1.34 12.88
N ALA A 140 -17.58 -2.42 12.15
CA ALA A 140 -18.90 -2.66 11.56
C ALA A 140 -19.94 -3.26 12.54
N GLU A 141 -19.58 -3.42 13.83
CA GLU A 141 -20.52 -3.81 14.89
C GLU A 141 -20.37 -2.86 16.09
N GLY A 142 -21.44 -2.11 16.38
CA GLY A 142 -21.55 -1.16 17.48
C GLY A 142 -22.77 -0.25 17.33
#